data_AF-A0A8C9AEN0-F1
#
_entry.id   AF-A0A8C9AEN0-F1
#
_cell.length_a   1.000
_cell.length_b   1.000
_cell.length_c   1.000
_cell.angle_alpha   90.00
_cell.angle_beta   90.00
_cell.angle_gamma   90.00
#
_symmetry.space_group_name_H-M   'P 1'
#
loop_
_entity.id
_entity.type
_entity.pdbx_description
1 polymer ?
#
loop_
_entity_poly.entity_id
_entity_poly.type
_entity_poly.pdbx_seq_one_letter_code
_entity_poly.pdbx_strand_id
1 'polypeptide(L)'
;AMHDKKRDLQNTQLRGLSNLIQEMNSDDPVVQQKAVLKTEKRLQLMEEDQEVDECRTTLNKTVISPPQAPMKAFLASVEKDAKERAKRRRENKVLADALKEEGNKAFVKGDYETAVLRYTEGLQKLKDMKVLYTNRAQVSEPGVCPWGFLREQLPLNL
;
A
#
# COMPACT_ATOMS: atom_id res chain seq x y z
N ALA A 1 27.91 27.50 -26.44
CA ALA A 1 26.75 28.39 -26.19
C ALA A 1 25.81 27.86 -25.09
N MET A 2 25.06 26.76 -25.29
CA MET A 2 24.11 26.25 -24.26
C MET A 2 24.79 25.58 -23.05
N HIS A 3 25.92 24.90 -23.26
CA HIS A 3 26.69 24.24 -22.21
C HIS A 3 27.44 25.23 -21.30
N ASP A 4 27.78 26.41 -21.82
CA ASP A 4 28.48 27.46 -21.07
C ASP A 4 27.53 28.12 -20.06
N LYS A 5 26.32 28.47 -20.52
CA LYS A 5 25.23 28.99 -19.65
C LYS A 5 24.89 28.06 -18.49
N LYS A 6 24.92 26.74 -18.70
CA LYS A 6 24.62 25.75 -17.64
C LYS A 6 25.71 25.71 -16.56
N ARG A 7 26.98 25.84 -16.95
CA ARG A 7 28.12 25.91 -16.01
C ARG A 7 28.10 27.22 -15.22
N ASP A 8 27.75 28.33 -15.87
CA ASP A 8 27.64 29.63 -15.22
C ASP A 8 26.49 29.67 -14.18
N LEU A 9 25.36 29.04 -14.50
CA LEU A 9 24.24 28.91 -13.56
C LEU A 9 24.59 28.04 -12.35
N GLN A 10 25.32 26.94 -12.55
CA GLN A 10 25.81 26.11 -11.45
C GLN A 10 26.84 26.85 -10.58
N ASN A 11 27.75 27.61 -11.19
CA ASN A 11 28.74 28.40 -10.46
C ASN A 11 28.12 29.52 -9.62
N THR A 12 27.04 30.16 -10.11
CA THR A 12 26.31 31.19 -9.36
C THR A 12 25.51 30.61 -8.19
N GLN A 13 24.90 29.45 -8.38
CA GLN A 13 24.22 28.73 -7.29
C GLN A 13 25.19 28.29 -6.19
N LEU A 14 26.36 27.74 -6.56
CA LEU A 14 27.40 27.34 -5.61
C LEU A 14 27.94 28.54 -4.81
N ARG A 15 28.15 29.70 -5.46
CA ARG A 15 28.54 30.95 -4.78
C ARG A 15 27.48 31.41 -3.78
N GLY A 16 26.20 31.29 -4.13
CA GLY A 16 25.09 31.62 -3.23
C GLY A 16 25.04 30.75 -1.98
N LEU A 17 25.38 29.46 -2.10
CA LEU A 17 25.45 28.54 -0.96
C LEU A 17 26.66 28.83 -0.06
N SER A 18 27.82 29.15 -0.64
CA SER A 18 29.01 29.52 0.13
C SER A 18 28.77 30.75 1.01
N ASN A 19 28.12 31.77 0.48
CA ASN A 19 27.82 33.00 1.24
C ASN A 19 26.85 32.71 2.39
N LEU A 20 25.89 31.81 2.19
CA LEU A 20 24.90 31.44 3.20
C LEU A 20 25.52 30.69 4.39
N ILE A 21 26.43 29.77 4.12
CA ILE A 21 27.19 29.05 5.15
C ILE A 21 28.04 30.03 5.97
N GLN A 22 28.63 31.02 5.30
CA GLN A 22 29.41 32.07 5.96
C GLN A 22 28.53 32.99 6.84
N GLU A 23 27.34 33.35 6.37
CA GLU A 23 26.36 34.15 7.15
C GLU A 23 25.87 33.38 8.41
N MET A 24 25.71 32.06 8.34
CA MET A 24 25.31 31.21 9.48
C MET A 24 26.42 31.01 10.52
N ASN A 25 27.68 31.10 10.10
CA ASN A 25 28.86 30.96 10.96
C ASN A 25 29.40 32.31 11.47
N SER A 26 28.63 33.39 11.34
CA SER A 26 29.01 34.71 11.85
C SER A 26 28.86 34.77 13.38
N ASP A 27 29.80 35.46 14.05
CA ASP A 27 29.77 35.67 15.51
C ASP A 27 28.67 36.63 15.98
N ASP A 28 28.03 37.35 15.05
CA ASP A 28 26.89 38.23 15.34
C ASP A 28 25.57 37.44 15.39
N PRO A 29 24.89 37.37 16.56
CA PRO A 29 23.69 36.58 16.73
C PRO A 29 22.52 37.05 15.84
N VAL A 30 22.47 38.33 15.46
CA VAL A 30 21.40 38.88 14.61
C VAL A 30 21.59 38.44 13.17
N VAL A 31 22.83 38.45 12.68
CA VAL A 31 23.18 38.01 11.33
C VAL A 31 22.98 36.51 11.20
N GLN A 32 23.42 35.73 12.19
CA GLN A 32 23.23 34.29 12.24
C GLN A 32 21.74 33.91 12.20
N GLN A 33 20.91 34.52 13.06
CA GLN A 33 19.46 34.23 13.07
C GLN A 33 18.78 34.61 11.75
N LYS A 34 19.15 35.74 11.16
CA LYS A 34 18.64 36.15 9.84
C LYS A 34 19.03 35.18 8.74
N ALA A 35 20.24 34.62 8.80
CA ALA A 35 20.72 33.61 7.86
C ALA A 35 19.94 32.29 8.02
N VAL A 36 19.70 31.85 9.26
CA VAL A 36 18.88 30.67 9.58
C VAL A 36 17.44 30.82 9.05
N LEU A 37 16.80 31.95 9.31
CA LEU A 37 15.44 32.20 8.79
C LEU A 37 15.39 32.25 7.25
N LYS A 38 16.45 32.75 6.62
CA LYS A 38 16.59 32.79 5.16
C LYS A 38 16.80 31.39 4.58
N THR A 39 17.54 30.51 5.26
CA THR A 39 17.64 29.08 4.89
C THR A 39 16.31 28.36 5.04
N GLU A 40 15.61 28.54 6.15
CA GLU A 40 14.32 27.89 6.40
C GLU A 40 13.29 28.28 5.33
N LYS A 41 13.18 29.57 5.01
CA LYS A 41 12.30 30.06 3.93
C LYS A 41 12.69 29.48 2.57
N ARG A 42 13.98 29.36 2.29
CA ARG A 42 14.47 28.79 1.02
C ARG A 42 14.19 27.29 0.94
N LEU A 43 14.31 26.57 2.05
CA LEU A 43 13.97 25.15 2.15
C LEU A 43 12.46 24.94 1.97
N GLN A 44 11.62 25.75 2.63
CA GLN A 44 10.17 25.70 2.45
C GLN A 44 9.74 25.98 1.00
N LEU A 45 10.32 26.99 0.35
CA LEU A 45 10.03 27.27 -1.06
C LEU A 45 10.50 26.14 -1.99
N MET A 46 11.60 25.47 -1.65
CA MET A 46 12.07 24.30 -2.40
C MET A 46 11.20 23.07 -2.13
N GLU A 47 10.62 22.93 -0.94
CA GLU A 47 9.69 21.84 -0.60
C GLU A 47 8.35 21.99 -1.36
N GLU A 48 7.94 23.21 -1.71
CA GLU A 48 6.77 23.46 -2.56
C GLU A 48 7.02 23.19 -4.05
N ASP A 49 8.23 23.46 -4.57
CA ASP A 49 8.60 23.19 -5.98
C ASP A 49 9.17 21.78 -6.21
N GLN A 50 9.62 21.12 -5.15
CA GLN A 50 10.16 19.76 -5.15
C GLN A 50 9.24 18.85 -4.36
N GLU A 51 8.05 18.60 -4.93
CA GLU A 51 7.25 17.42 -4.59
C GLU A 51 8.04 16.18 -5.03
N VAL A 52 8.97 15.80 -4.17
CA VAL A 52 9.69 14.55 -3.99
C VAL A 52 9.41 13.48 -5.07
N ASP A 53 10.10 13.58 -6.21
CA ASP A 53 10.45 12.41 -7.03
C ASP A 53 11.64 11.70 -6.39
N GLU A 54 11.47 11.23 -5.15
CA GLU A 54 12.43 10.38 -4.46
C GLU A 54 11.92 8.95 -4.42
N CYS A 55 11.62 8.43 -5.61
CA CYS A 55 11.60 7.00 -5.91
C CYS A 55 12.55 6.71 -7.08
N ARG A 56 13.79 7.23 -7.03
CA ARG A 56 14.86 6.78 -7.94
C ARG A 56 15.44 5.46 -7.46
N THR A 57 14.68 4.36 -7.58
CA THR A 57 15.33 3.11 -7.95
C THR A 57 15.81 3.28 -9.38
N THR A 58 17.13 3.25 -9.61
CA THR A 58 17.72 3.35 -10.96
C THR A 58 17.34 2.11 -11.78
N LEU A 59 16.12 2.08 -12.30
CA LEU A 59 15.68 1.07 -13.25
C LEU A 59 15.94 1.59 -14.66
N ASN A 60 16.55 0.72 -15.48
CA ASN A 60 16.90 1.01 -16.87
C ASN A 60 15.69 1.58 -17.62
N LYS A 61 15.86 2.80 -18.16
CA LYS A 61 14.82 3.53 -18.89
C LYS A 61 14.57 2.84 -20.24
N THR A 62 13.68 1.86 -20.27
CA THR A 62 13.14 1.35 -21.53
C THR A 62 12.12 2.35 -22.09
N VAL A 63 12.06 2.45 -23.43
CA VAL A 63 11.29 3.44 -24.23
C VAL A 63 9.76 3.25 -24.12
N ILE A 64 9.28 2.56 -23.09
CA ILE A 64 7.85 2.23 -22.89
C ILE A 64 7.18 3.20 -21.89
N SER A 65 7.92 4.14 -21.29
CA SER A 65 7.31 5.14 -20.39
C SER A 65 6.49 6.17 -21.19
N PRO A 66 5.19 6.33 -20.92
CA PRO A 66 4.40 7.41 -21.50
C PRO A 66 4.97 8.78 -21.11
N PRO A 67 4.81 9.82 -21.95
CA PRO A 67 5.27 11.17 -21.63
C PRO A 67 4.65 11.63 -20.31
N GLN A 68 5.41 12.42 -19.53
CA GLN A 68 5.08 12.95 -18.21
C GLN A 68 3.77 13.76 -18.24
N ALA A 69 2.64 13.06 -18.27
CA ALA A 69 1.32 13.59 -17.95
C ALA A 69 1.33 14.08 -16.49
N PRO A 70 0.40 14.97 -16.05
CA PRO A 70 0.41 15.51 -14.71
C PRO A 70 0.30 14.37 -13.69
N MET A 71 1.45 13.98 -13.13
CA MET A 71 1.59 12.79 -12.29
C MET A 71 0.61 12.84 -11.11
N LYS A 72 0.31 14.03 -10.58
CA LYS A 72 -0.68 14.22 -9.50
C LYS A 72 -2.07 13.63 -9.81
N ALA A 73 -2.58 13.83 -11.03
CA ALA A 73 -3.89 13.30 -11.41
C ALA A 73 -3.86 11.76 -11.57
N PHE A 74 -2.75 11.21 -12.04
CA PHE A 74 -2.52 9.76 -12.13
C PHE A 74 -2.33 9.12 -10.76
N LEU A 75 -1.57 9.73 -9.85
CA LEU A 75 -1.41 9.26 -8.47
C LEU A 75 -2.77 9.24 -7.75
N ALA A 76 -3.57 10.29 -7.91
CA ALA A 76 -4.91 10.35 -7.33
C ALA A 76 -5.85 9.26 -7.88
N SER A 77 -5.76 8.92 -9.17
CA SER A 77 -6.57 7.84 -9.76
C SER A 77 -6.12 6.47 -9.27
N VAL A 78 -4.81 6.23 -9.16
CA VAL A 78 -4.23 5.01 -8.59
C VAL A 78 -4.60 4.85 -7.12
N GLU A 79 -4.50 5.92 -6.32
CA GLU A 79 -4.88 5.88 -4.91
C GLU A 79 -6.38 5.56 -4.74
N LYS A 80 -7.24 6.19 -5.54
CA LYS A 80 -8.68 5.91 -5.54
C LYS A 80 -8.98 4.44 -5.86
N ASP A 81 -8.35 3.90 -6.90
CA ASP A 81 -8.47 2.50 -7.31
C ASP A 81 -7.91 1.53 -6.25
N ALA A 82 -6.79 1.87 -5.61
CA ALA A 82 -6.24 1.10 -4.50
C ALA A 82 -7.21 1.04 -3.30
N LYS A 83 -7.81 2.18 -2.92
CA LYS A 83 -8.84 2.27 -1.87
C LYS A 83 -10.07 1.44 -2.23
N GLU A 84 -10.53 1.50 -3.48
CA GLU A 84 -11.68 0.72 -3.94
C GLU A 84 -11.42 -0.79 -3.90
N ARG A 85 -10.26 -1.25 -4.37
CA ARG A 85 -9.87 -2.67 -4.27
C ARG A 85 -9.76 -3.13 -2.82
N ALA A 86 -9.20 -2.31 -1.94
CA ALA A 86 -9.13 -2.61 -0.52
C ALA A 86 -10.53 -2.75 0.10
N LYS A 87 -11.46 -1.85 -0.24
CA LYS A 87 -12.85 -1.91 0.20
C LYS A 87 -13.54 -3.20 -0.28
N ARG A 88 -13.45 -3.52 -1.58
CA ARG A 88 -14.02 -4.77 -2.14
C ARG A 88 -13.48 -6.02 -1.46
N ARG A 89 -12.17 -6.07 -1.16
CA ARG A 89 -11.57 -7.20 -0.42
C ARG A 89 -12.14 -7.35 0.98
N ARG A 90 -12.34 -6.24 1.70
CA ARG A 90 -12.96 -6.25 3.04
C ARG A 90 -14.40 -6.73 2.98
N GLU A 91 -15.20 -6.22 2.05
CA GLU A 91 -16.60 -6.61 1.87
C GLU A 91 -16.72 -8.10 1.50
N ASN A 92 -15.93 -8.58 0.54
CA ASN A 92 -15.91 -9.99 0.18
C ASN A 92 -15.48 -10.88 1.35
N LYS A 93 -14.59 -10.41 2.22
CA LYS A 93 -14.19 -11.12 3.44
C LYS A 93 -15.33 -11.27 4.42
N VAL A 94 -16.03 -10.18 4.72
CA VAL A 94 -17.19 -10.21 5.61
C VAL A 94 -18.28 -11.15 5.07
N LEU A 95 -18.54 -11.09 3.76
CA LEU A 95 -19.52 -11.98 3.11
C LEU A 95 -19.09 -13.46 3.18
N ALA A 96 -17.82 -13.77 2.93
CA ALA A 96 -17.31 -15.13 3.03
C ALA A 96 -17.35 -15.68 4.46
N ASP A 97 -17.05 -14.83 5.46
CA ASP A 97 -17.14 -15.20 6.87
C ASP A 97 -18.59 -15.48 7.29
N ALA A 98 -19.57 -14.69 6.81
CA ALA A 98 -20.98 -14.94 7.07
C ALA A 98 -21.47 -16.27 6.43
N LEU A 99 -21.08 -16.55 5.17
CA LEU A 99 -21.42 -17.80 4.49
C LEU A 99 -20.78 -19.02 5.15
N LYS A 100 -19.55 -18.88 5.65
CA LYS A 100 -18.89 -19.90 6.48
C LYS A 100 -19.72 -20.22 7.72
N GLU A 101 -20.16 -19.20 8.46
CA GLU A 101 -20.97 -19.41 9.67
C GLU A 101 -22.32 -20.05 9.36
N GLU A 102 -22.97 -19.68 8.26
CA GLU A 102 -24.22 -20.30 7.82
C GLU A 102 -24.03 -21.76 7.40
N GLY A 103 -22.95 -22.07 6.67
CA GLY A 103 -22.55 -23.44 6.33
C GLY A 103 -22.26 -24.28 7.58
N ASN A 104 -21.56 -23.71 8.57
CA ASN A 104 -21.31 -24.38 9.85
C ASN A 104 -22.64 -24.67 10.60
N LYS A 105 -23.60 -23.73 10.58
CA LYS A 105 -24.92 -23.94 11.19
C LYS A 105 -25.70 -25.08 10.51
N ALA A 106 -25.65 -25.14 9.17
CA ALA A 106 -26.26 -26.24 8.42
C ALA A 106 -25.56 -27.58 8.70
N PHE A 107 -24.22 -27.57 8.78
CA PHE A 107 -23.43 -28.76 9.11
C PHE A 107 -23.78 -29.33 10.49
N VAL A 108 -23.92 -28.49 11.51
CA VAL A 108 -24.32 -28.92 12.87
C VAL A 108 -25.74 -29.49 12.90
N LYS A 109 -26.63 -29.01 12.02
CA LYS A 109 -27.99 -29.55 11.87
C LYS A 109 -28.05 -30.89 11.13
N GLY A 110 -26.96 -31.30 10.48
CA GLY A 110 -26.91 -32.48 9.62
C GLY A 110 -27.35 -32.24 8.17
N ASP A 111 -27.62 -30.98 7.80
CA ASP A 111 -28.01 -30.58 6.44
C ASP A 111 -26.78 -30.39 5.55
N TYR A 112 -26.13 -31.50 5.20
CA TYR A 112 -24.87 -31.52 4.47
C TYR A 112 -24.94 -30.89 3.06
N GLU A 113 -26.04 -31.10 2.33
CA GLU A 113 -26.22 -30.51 0.99
C GLU A 113 -26.21 -28.98 1.03
N THR A 114 -26.93 -28.41 2.02
CA THR A 114 -26.98 -26.97 2.22
C THR A 114 -25.61 -26.44 2.66
N ALA A 115 -24.90 -27.15 3.54
CA ALA A 115 -23.57 -26.76 3.97
C ALA A 115 -22.57 -26.68 2.80
N VAL A 116 -22.56 -27.68 1.91
CA VAL A 116 -21.71 -27.67 0.69
C VAL A 116 -22.01 -26.47 -0.20
N LEU A 117 -23.30 -26.16 -0.39
CA LEU A 117 -23.73 -25.02 -1.19
C LEU A 117 -23.22 -23.71 -0.60
N ARG A 118 -23.41 -23.49 0.71
CA ARG A 118 -22.93 -22.27 1.40
C ARG A 118 -21.42 -22.12 1.38
N TYR A 119 -20.67 -23.21 1.57
CA TYR A 119 -19.21 -23.15 1.43
C TYR A 119 -18.77 -22.85 0.00
N THR A 120 -19.48 -23.37 -1.00
CA THR A 120 -19.20 -23.12 -2.42
C THR A 120 -19.48 -21.66 -2.79
N GLU A 121 -20.58 -21.07 -2.30
CA GLU A 121 -20.88 -19.65 -2.45
C GLU A 121 -19.81 -18.77 -1.77
N GLY A 122 -19.36 -19.17 -0.57
CA GLY A 122 -18.27 -18.47 0.13
C GLY A 122 -16.97 -18.46 -0.69
N LEU A 123 -16.62 -19.59 -1.30
CA LEU A 123 -15.44 -19.72 -2.17
C LEU A 123 -15.55 -18.89 -3.46
N GLN A 124 -16.77 -18.68 -3.98
CA GLN A 124 -16.98 -17.78 -5.12
C GLN A 124 -16.68 -16.32 -4.76
N LYS A 125 -16.95 -15.90 -3.50
CA LYS A 125 -16.64 -14.55 -3.01
C LYS A 125 -15.16 -14.40 -2.66
N LEU A 126 -14.57 -15.38 -1.98
CA LEU A 126 -13.15 -15.42 -1.64
C LEU A 126 -12.55 -16.82 -1.88
N LYS A 127 -11.81 -16.93 -2.97
CA LYS A 127 -11.09 -18.17 -3.35
C LYS A 127 -9.89 -18.46 -2.44
N ASP A 128 -9.36 -17.47 -1.76
CA ASP A 128 -8.13 -17.61 -0.95
C ASP A 128 -8.39 -18.23 0.44
N MET A 129 -9.66 -18.46 0.79
CA MET A 129 -10.05 -18.91 2.12
C MET A 129 -9.94 -20.44 2.26
N LYS A 130 -8.77 -20.91 2.72
CA LYS A 130 -8.45 -22.35 2.91
C LYS A 130 -9.49 -23.10 3.75
N VAL A 131 -10.03 -22.46 4.80
CA VAL A 131 -11.00 -23.06 5.73
C VAL A 131 -12.28 -23.55 5.02
N LEU A 132 -12.73 -22.83 3.99
CA LEU A 132 -13.92 -23.24 3.24
C LEU A 132 -13.69 -24.52 2.42
N TYR A 133 -12.47 -24.71 1.89
CA TYR A 133 -12.12 -25.95 1.19
C TYR A 133 -12.07 -27.15 2.14
N THR A 134 -11.46 -26.98 3.31
CA THR A 134 -11.39 -28.06 4.31
C THR A 134 -12.78 -28.45 4.81
N ASN A 135 -13.62 -27.46 5.14
CA ASN A 135 -14.97 -27.73 5.62
C ASN A 135 -15.83 -28.39 4.53
N ARG A 136 -15.71 -27.95 3.27
CA ARG A 136 -16.43 -28.58 2.15
C ARG A 136 -16.02 -30.04 1.95
N ALA A 137 -14.72 -30.35 2.02
CA ALA A 137 -14.23 -31.72 1.90
C ALA A 137 -14.75 -32.60 3.04
N GLN A 138 -14.79 -32.07 4.27
CA GLN A 138 -15.33 -32.78 5.42
C GLN A 138 -16.81 -33.14 5.25
N VAL A 139 -17.61 -32.29 4.62
CA VAL A 139 -19.02 -32.59 4.35
C VAL A 139 -19.19 -33.71 3.32
N SER A 140 -18.28 -33.82 2.35
CA SER A 140 -18.34 -34.84 1.31
C SER A 140 -17.98 -36.24 1.80
N GLU A 141 -17.33 -36.38 2.96
CA GLU A 141 -17.02 -37.68 3.58
C GLU A 141 -17.69 -37.86 4.96
N PRO A 142 -19.02 -37.98 5.04
CA PRO A 142 -19.74 -38.07 6.32
C PRO A 142 -19.57 -39.40 7.08
N GLY A 143 -18.59 -40.24 6.73
CA GLY A 143 -18.38 -41.57 7.35
C GLY A 143 -16.94 -42.07 7.38
N VAL A 144 -16.00 -41.38 6.74
CA VAL A 144 -14.57 -41.67 6.84
C VAL A 144 -13.97 -40.50 7.60
N CYS A 145 -13.61 -40.69 8.86
CA CYS A 145 -12.76 -39.73 9.57
C CYS A 145 -11.32 -40.00 9.12
N PRO A 146 -10.69 -39.22 8.22
CA PRO A 146 -9.27 -39.41 7.93
C PRO A 146 -8.38 -38.76 9.01
N TRP A 147 -8.99 -38.17 10.06
CA TRP A 147 -8.30 -37.31 11.02
C TRP A 147 -8.60 -37.66 12.47
N GLY A 148 -8.29 -38.90 12.87
CA GLY A 148 -8.00 -39.22 14.28
C GLY A 148 -6.77 -38.47 14.85
N PHE A 149 -6.33 -37.38 14.23
CA PHE A 149 -5.09 -36.65 14.50
C PHE A 149 -5.25 -35.12 14.58
N LEU A 150 -6.47 -34.57 14.46
CA LEU A 150 -6.70 -33.11 14.54
C LEU A 150 -7.73 -32.69 15.61
N ARG A 151 -7.79 -33.43 16.72
CA ARG A 151 -8.52 -33.02 17.93
C ARG A 151 -7.73 -32.03 18.80
N GLU A 152 -6.90 -31.18 18.20
CA GLU A 152 -6.05 -30.26 18.98
C GLU A 152 -5.83 -28.88 18.35
N GLN A 153 -6.51 -28.52 17.25
CA GLN A 153 -6.27 -27.23 16.56
C GLN A 153 -7.50 -26.39 16.24
N LEU A 154 -8.68 -26.72 16.78
CA LEU A 154 -9.83 -25.84 16.67
C LEU A 154 -10.26 -25.40 18.08
N PRO A 155 -10.02 -24.14 18.49
CA PRO A 155 -10.82 -23.55 19.55
C PRO A 155 -12.24 -23.43 19.00
N LEU A 156 -13.04 -24.46 19.24
CA LEU A 156 -14.48 -24.34 19.31
C LEU A 156 -14.75 -23.42 20.51
N ASN A 157 -14.76 -22.10 20.28
CA ASN A 157 -15.43 -21.19 21.20
C ASN A 157 -16.93 -21.50 21.08
N LEU A 158 -17.39 -22.37 21.99
CA LEU A 158 -18.76 -22.34 22.49
C LEU A 158 -19.00 -21.04 23.25
#